data_AF-A0A383CEL8-F1
#
_entry.id   AF-A0A383CEL8-F1
#
_cell.length_a   1.000
_cell.length_b   1.000
_cell.length_c   1.000
_cell.angle_alpha   90.00
_cell.angle_beta   90.00
_cell.angle_gamma   90.00
#
_symmetry.space_group_name_H-M   'P 1'
#
loop_
_entity.id
_entity.type
_entity.pdbx_description
1 polymer ?
#
loop_
_entity_poly.entity_id
_entity_poly.type
_entity_poly.pdbx_seq_one_letter_code
_entity_poly.pdbx_strand_id
1 'polypeptide(L)' 'TRFHPGLNVGRGGDDTLFAKESGFVKFETYRRRRAVSVHPSVDS' A
#
# COMPACT_ATOMS: atom_id res chain seq x y z
N THR A 1 7.28 -10.93 -1.71
CA THR A 1 7.67 -9.51 -1.89
C THR A 1 8.54 -8.93 -0.76
N ARG A 2 9.37 -7.93 -1.07
CA ARG A 2 10.13 -7.10 -0.11
C ARG A 2 9.24 -6.16 0.70
N PHE A 3 8.15 -5.70 0.08
CA PHE A 3 7.11 -4.89 0.68
C PHE A 3 5.76 -5.60 0.56
N HIS A 4 4.97 -5.59 1.62
CA HIS A 4 3.68 -6.25 1.68
C HIS A 4 2.57 -5.25 1.32
N PRO A 5 1.44 -5.71 0.76
CA PRO A 5 0.28 -4.86 0.61
C PRO A 5 -0.22 -4.42 2.00
N GLY A 6 -0.35 -3.11 2.18
CA GLY A 6 -0.98 -2.47 3.34
C GLY A 6 -2.40 -2.02 3.01
N LEU A 7 -2.84 -0.91 3.62
CA LEU A 7 -4.17 -0.33 3.40
C LEU A 7 -4.31 0.12 1.94
N ASN A 8 -5.44 -0.22 1.30
CA ASN A 8 -5.76 0.17 -0.08
C ASN A 8 -4.72 -0.22 -1.13
N VAL A 9 -3.93 -1.25 -0.87
CA VAL A 9 -2.96 -1.81 -1.83
C VAL A 9 -3.30 -3.27 -2.12
N GLY A 10 -3.32 -3.61 -3.40
CA GLY A 10 -3.44 -4.98 -3.91
C GLY A 10 -2.09 -5.56 -4.28
N ARG A 11 -2.05 -6.89 -4.45
CA ARG A 11 -0.88 -7.62 -4.94
C ARG A 11 -1.32 -8.54 -6.08
N GLY A 12 -0.68 -8.40 -7.24
CA GLY A 12 -0.83 -9.28 -8.40
C GLY A 12 -0.23 -10.66 -8.14
N GLY A 13 -0.51 -11.61 -9.03
CA GLY A 13 0.06 -12.96 -8.95
C GLY A 13 1.59 -12.98 -9.18
N ASP A 14 2.09 -12.00 -9.91
CA ASP A 14 3.51 -11.72 -10.18
C ASP A 14 4.20 -10.91 -9.08
N ASP A 15 3.55 -10.77 -7.91
CA ASP A 15 4.05 -10.00 -6.76
C ASP A 15 4.07 -8.45 -6.97
N THR A 16 3.55 -7.93 -8.09
CA THR A 16 3.41 -6.48 -8.34
C THR A 16 2.37 -5.86 -7.39
N LEU A 17 2.69 -4.71 -6.78
CA LEU A 17 1.76 -3.95 -5.94
C LEU A 17 1.02 -2.88 -6.75
N PHE A 18 -0.28 -2.71 -6.50
CA PHE A 18 -1.11 -1.69 -7.16
C PHE A 18 -2.05 -1.01 -6.17
N ALA A 19 -2.39 0.25 -6.40
CA ALA A 19 -3.36 1.00 -5.60
C ALA A 19 -4.79 0.53 -5.90
N LYS A 20 -5.61 0.39 -4.87
CA LYS A 20 -7.05 0.10 -4.98
C LYS A 20 -7.92 1.36 -4.88
N GLU A 21 -7.35 2.44 -4.38
CA GLU A 21 -8.00 3.74 -4.18
C GLU A 21 -6.99 4.86 -4.49
N SER A 22 -7.49 6.04 -4.85
CA SER A 22 -6.68 7.24 -5.04
C SER A 22 -6.23 7.82 -3.70
N GLY A 23 -5.10 8.53 -3.71
CA GLY A 23 -4.56 9.19 -2.54
C GLY A 23 -3.04 9.25 -2.57
N PHE A 24 -2.41 9.28 -1.40
CA PHE A 24 -0.95 9.34 -1.28
C PHE A 24 -0.37 8.03 -0.71
N VAL A 25 0.84 7.71 -1.16
CA VAL A 25 1.55 6.48 -0.75
C VAL A 25 2.25 6.70 0.59
N LYS A 26 2.12 5.73 1.49
CA LYS A 26 2.83 5.66 2.76
C LYS A 26 3.56 4.32 2.89
N PHE A 27 4.86 4.38 3.18
CA PHE A 27 5.64 3.22 3.60
C PHE A 27 5.53 3.07 5.12
N GLU A 28 5.16 1.89 5.60
CA GLU A 28 4.98 1.66 7.02
C GLU A 28 5.39 0.25 7.46
N THR A 29 5.38 0.01 8.77
CA THR A 29 5.59 -1.32 9.35
C THR A 29 4.27 -1.85 9.86
N TYR A 30 3.72 -2.87 9.20
CA TYR A 30 2.52 -3.58 9.62
C TYR A 30 2.89 -4.98 10.10
N ARG A 31 2.53 -5.33 11.34
CA ARG A 31 2.82 -6.63 11.96
C ARG A 31 4.30 -7.06 11.80
N ARG A 32 5.24 -6.14 12.09
CA ARG A 32 6.70 -6.33 11.96
C ARG A 32 7.20 -6.55 10.52
N ARG A 33 6.38 -6.29 9.49
CA ARG A 33 6.76 -6.39 8.08
C ARG A 33 6.65 -5.01 7.42
N ARG A 34 7.55 -4.73 6.47
CA ARG A 34 7.47 -3.53 5.64
C ARG A 34 6.25 -3.63 4.73
N ALA A 35 5.41 -2.62 4.74
CA ALA A 35 4.18 -2.54 3.95
C ALA A 35 4.08 -1.20 3.21
N VAL A 36 3.31 -1.21 2.13
CA VAL A 36 2.96 -0.02 1.35
C VAL A 36 1.46 0.15 1.40
N SER A 37 1.01 1.35 1.78
CA SER A 37 -0.40 1.72 1.93
C SER A 37 -0.72 2.96 1.10
N VAL A 38 -1.97 3.10 0.70
CA VAL A 38 -2.52 4.34 0.13
C VAL A 38 -3.54 4.92 1.08
N HIS A 39 -3.32 6.16 1.51
CA HIS A 39 -4.28 6.92 2.32
C HIS A 39 -5.00 7.96 1.46
N PRO A 40 -6.30 8.19 1.67
CA PRO A 40 -7.03 9.23 0.95
C PRO A 40 -6.32 10.59 1.04
N SER A 41 -6.18 11.27 -0.10
CA SER A 41 -5.81 12.68 -0.08
C SER A 41 -7.01 13.46 0.42
N VAL A 42 -6.86 14.15 1.55
CA VAL A 42 -7.87 15.11 1.99
C VAL A 42 -7.66 16.35 1.16
N ASP A 43 -8.32 16.43 0.01
CA ASP A 43 -8.33 17.66 -0.79
C ASP A 43 -9.04 18.72 0.06
N SER A 44 -8.28 19.67 0.56
CA SER A 44 -8.74 20.78 1.42
C SER A 44 -8.72 22.08 0.63
#